data_AF-A0A8W8KY37-F1
#
_entry.id   AF-A0A8W8KY37-F1
#
_cell.length_a   1.000
_cell.length_b   1.000
_cell.length_c   1.000
_cell.angle_alpha   90.00
_cell.angle_beta   90.00
_cell.angle_gamma   90.00
#
_symmetry.space_group_name_H-M   'P 1'
#
loop_
_entity.id
_entity.type
_entity.pdbx_description
1 polymer ?
#
loop_
_entity_poly.entity_id
_entity_poly.type
_entity_poly.pdbx_seq_one_letter_code
_entity_poly.pdbx_strand_id
1 'polypeptide(L)'
;AKKQLQSLLMYNLETRPMVFEDVGRQVLSRGSRNPAQFYLQEIEKVQKEDLQRVAKKMLRTKPSVAAYGTLDKLPPYEKFQEILAEGKIIRNRKSFASLFR
;
A
#
# COMPACT_ATOMS: atom_id res chain seq x y z
N ALA A 1 12.15 -5.05 2.59
CA ALA A 1 10.94 -4.87 1.76
C ALA A 1 10.80 -5.94 0.66
N LYS A 2 11.59 -5.91 -0.44
CA LYS A 2 11.45 -6.90 -1.53
C LYS A 2 11.52 -8.36 -1.06
N LYS A 3 12.59 -8.71 -0.33
CA LYS A 3 12.76 -10.07 0.23
C LYS A 3 11.64 -10.45 1.21
N GLN A 4 11.20 -9.52 2.04
CA GLN A 4 10.07 -9.75 2.96
C GLN A 4 8.77 -10.06 2.20
N LEU A 5 8.48 -9.33 1.10
CA LEU A 5 7.31 -9.60 0.26
C LEU A 5 7.42 -10.96 -0.46
N GLN A 6 8.60 -11.30 -0.96
CA GLN A 6 8.87 -12.61 -1.57
C GLN A 6 8.67 -13.75 -0.55
N SER A 7 9.18 -13.60 0.68
CA SER A 7 8.99 -14.58 1.75
C SER A 7 7.51 -14.73 2.14
N LEU A 8 6.77 -13.64 2.26
CA LEU A 8 5.34 -13.67 2.56
C LEU A 8 4.55 -14.42 1.47
N LEU A 9 4.85 -14.16 0.20
CA LEU A 9 4.20 -14.84 -0.93
C LEU A 9 4.46 -16.36 -0.89
N MET A 10 5.71 -16.77 -0.64
CA MET A 10 6.07 -18.18 -0.60
C MET A 10 5.43 -18.90 0.60
N TYR A 11 5.44 -18.27 1.77
CA TYR A 11 4.80 -18.78 2.98
C TYR A 11 3.30 -19.05 2.76
N ASN A 12 2.61 -18.10 2.14
CA ASN A 12 1.19 -18.21 1.85
C ASN A 12 0.84 -19.44 0.98
N LEU A 13 1.76 -19.88 0.13
CA LEU A 13 1.56 -21.03 -0.76
C LEU A 13 1.83 -22.39 -0.09
N GLU A 14 2.26 -22.41 1.17
CA GLU A 14 2.46 -23.64 1.93
C GLU A 14 1.11 -24.27 2.37
N THR A 15 0.03 -23.47 2.39
CA THR A 15 -1.30 -23.93 2.83
C THR A 15 -2.27 -24.09 1.66
N ARG A 16 -2.85 -25.29 1.52
CA ARG A 16 -3.77 -25.63 0.41
C ARG A 16 -5.01 -24.71 0.30
N PRO A 17 -5.66 -24.28 1.40
CA PRO A 17 -6.81 -23.36 1.30
C PRO A 17 -6.43 -22.00 0.71
N MET A 18 -5.25 -21.48 1.04
CA MET A 18 -4.79 -20.19 0.53
C MET A 18 -4.37 -20.28 -0.94
N VAL A 19 -3.80 -21.42 -1.37
CA VAL A 19 -3.56 -21.69 -2.79
C VAL A 19 -4.87 -21.73 -3.57
N PHE A 20 -5.93 -22.34 -3.03
CA PHE A 20 -7.24 -22.38 -3.69
C PHE A 20 -7.86 -20.98 -3.82
N GLU A 21 -7.84 -20.18 -2.74
CA GLU A 21 -8.29 -18.79 -2.78
C GLU A 21 -7.53 -17.99 -3.82
N ASP A 22 -6.19 -18.10 -3.86
CA ASP A 22 -5.35 -17.39 -4.81
C ASP A 22 -5.70 -17.74 -6.26
N VAL A 23 -5.91 -19.04 -6.54
CA VAL A 23 -6.35 -19.50 -7.87
C VAL A 23 -7.69 -18.86 -8.24
N GLY A 24 -8.69 -18.96 -7.36
CA GLY A 24 -10.02 -18.41 -7.59
C GLY A 24 -9.98 -16.90 -7.83
N ARG A 25 -9.29 -16.16 -6.95
CA ARG A 25 -9.13 -14.71 -7.04
C ARG A 25 -8.43 -14.29 -8.32
N GLN A 26 -7.36 -14.97 -8.73
CA GLN A 26 -6.65 -14.64 -9.98
C GLN A 26 -7.51 -14.93 -11.21
N VAL A 27 -8.18 -16.08 -11.27
CA VAL A 27 -9.08 -16.41 -12.39
C VAL A 27 -10.24 -15.42 -12.48
N LEU A 28 -10.86 -15.04 -11.35
CA LEU A 28 -11.95 -14.06 -11.34
C LEU A 28 -11.51 -12.64 -11.72
N SER A 29 -10.32 -12.21 -11.28
CA SER A 29 -9.84 -10.84 -11.52
C SER A 29 -9.13 -10.65 -12.87
N ARG A 30 -8.50 -11.69 -13.40
CA ARG A 30 -7.62 -11.60 -14.59
C ARG A 30 -7.95 -12.60 -15.69
N GLY A 31 -8.88 -13.53 -15.45
CA GLY A 31 -9.21 -14.62 -16.37
C GLY A 31 -8.19 -15.76 -16.42
N SER A 32 -7.05 -15.64 -15.75
CA SER A 32 -5.99 -16.63 -15.73
C SER A 32 -5.21 -16.62 -14.42
N ARG A 33 -4.50 -17.73 -14.15
CA ARG A 33 -3.61 -17.85 -12.99
C ARG A 33 -2.16 -17.68 -13.44
N ASN A 34 -1.48 -16.72 -12.82
CA ASN A 34 -0.03 -16.61 -12.93
C ASN A 34 0.65 -17.43 -11.82
N PRO A 35 1.74 -18.14 -12.12
CA PRO A 35 2.49 -18.88 -11.12
C PRO A 35 3.21 -17.93 -10.15
N ALA A 36 3.54 -18.42 -8.96
CA ALA A 36 4.28 -17.65 -7.95
C ALA A 36 5.60 -17.06 -8.49
N GLN A 37 6.31 -17.84 -9.32
CA GLN A 37 7.57 -17.45 -9.92
C GLN A 37 7.47 -16.17 -10.77
N PHE A 38 6.34 -15.96 -11.45
CA PHE A 38 6.09 -14.74 -12.20
C PHE A 38 6.15 -13.52 -11.27
N TYR A 39 5.45 -13.57 -10.14
CA TYR A 39 5.44 -12.47 -9.17
C TYR A 39 6.80 -12.28 -8.50
N LEU A 40 7.54 -13.35 -8.21
CA LEU A 40 8.90 -13.23 -7.66
C LEU A 40 9.82 -12.44 -8.60
N GLN A 41 9.74 -12.72 -9.90
CA GLN A 41 10.50 -12.00 -10.93
C GLN A 41 10.06 -10.54 -11.05
N GLU A 42 8.75 -10.27 -11.10
CA GLU A 42 8.24 -8.90 -11.17
C GLU A 42 8.64 -8.06 -9.94
N ILE A 43 8.61 -8.64 -8.73
CA ILE A 43 9.07 -7.96 -7.51
C ILE A 43 10.57 -7.62 -7.60
N GLU A 44 11.37 -8.52 -8.16
CA GLU A 44 12.81 -8.29 -8.29
C GLU A 44 13.11 -7.14 -9.26
N LYS A 45 12.34 -7.02 -10.35
CA LYS A 45 12.49 -5.96 -11.37
C LYS A 45 12.19 -4.55 -10.86
N VAL A 46 11.39 -4.38 -9.80
CA VAL A 46 10.97 -3.06 -9.31
C VAL A 46 12.18 -2.17 -8.97
N GLN A 47 12.27 -0.97 -9.56
CA GLN A 47 13.35 -0.03 -9.25
C GLN A 47 12.90 1.09 -8.31
N LYS A 48 13.85 1.91 -7.85
CA LYS A 48 13.57 3.05 -6.96
C LYS A 48 12.63 4.06 -7.63
N GLU A 49 12.79 4.25 -8.92
CA GLU A 49 12.03 5.19 -9.74
C GLU A 49 10.56 4.77 -9.82
N ASP A 50 10.29 3.46 -9.91
CA ASP A 50 8.93 2.92 -9.84
C ASP A 50 8.25 3.23 -8.51
N LEU A 51 8.98 3.08 -7.40
CA LEU A 51 8.45 3.39 -6.07
C LEU A 51 8.09 4.88 -5.96
N GLN A 52 8.98 5.76 -6.42
CA GLN A 52 8.72 7.21 -6.42
C GLN A 52 7.52 7.57 -7.29
N ARG A 53 7.42 6.98 -8.49
CA ARG A 53 6.31 7.20 -9.43
C ARG A 53 4.98 6.75 -8.82
N VAL A 54 4.92 5.54 -8.28
CA VAL A 54 3.70 4.97 -7.69
C VAL A 54 3.31 5.74 -6.42
N ALA A 55 4.26 6.03 -5.53
CA ALA A 55 3.99 6.82 -4.32
C ALA A 55 3.43 8.21 -4.67
N LYS A 56 4.03 8.90 -5.66
CA LYS A 56 3.53 10.20 -6.12
C LYS A 56 2.13 10.10 -6.73
N LYS A 57 1.83 9.03 -7.47
CA LYS A 57 0.48 8.78 -8.03
C LYS A 57 -0.54 8.55 -6.92
N MET A 58 -0.21 7.72 -5.93
CA MET A 58 -1.10 7.37 -4.83
C MET A 58 -1.37 8.55 -3.88
N LEU A 59 -0.36 9.36 -3.58
CA LEU A 59 -0.50 10.49 -2.64
C LEU A 59 -1.23 11.70 -3.25
N ARG A 60 -1.37 11.76 -4.58
CA ARG A 60 -2.08 12.85 -5.27
C ARG A 60 -3.60 12.73 -5.27
N THR A 61 -4.13 11.54 -4.99
CA THR A 61 -5.58 11.33 -4.96
C THR A 61 -6.17 11.83 -3.65
N LYS A 62 -7.46 12.23 -3.66
CA LYS A 62 -8.16 12.65 -2.44
C LYS A 62 -8.07 11.56 -1.37
N PRO A 63 -7.67 11.89 -0.14
CA PRO A 63 -7.58 10.88 0.91
C PRO A 63 -8.96 10.39 1.35
N SER A 64 -9.05 9.11 1.71
CA SER A 64 -10.18 8.56 2.43
C SER A 64 -9.82 8.49 3.91
N VAL A 65 -10.57 9.19 4.77
CA VAL A 65 -10.34 9.24 6.21
C VAL A 65 -11.54 8.60 6.91
N ALA A 66 -11.28 7.61 7.77
CA ALA A 66 -12.26 7.01 8.65
C ALA A 66 -11.75 7.12 10.09
N ALA A 67 -12.60 7.58 11.00
CA ALA A 67 -12.28 7.76 12.42
C ALA A 67 -13.47 7.34 13.29
N TYR A 68 -13.20 6.85 14.49
CA TYR A 68 -14.21 6.35 15.42
C TYR A 68 -13.78 6.59 16.88
N GLY A 69 -14.73 6.90 17.76
CA GLY A 69 -14.50 7.22 19.18
C GLY A 69 -14.52 8.72 19.48
N THR A 70 -13.71 9.17 20.45
CA THR A 70 -13.58 10.58 20.81
C THR A 70 -12.68 11.30 19.80
N LEU A 71 -13.25 12.23 19.03
CA LEU A 71 -12.58 12.88 17.89
C LEU A 71 -12.13 14.31 18.17
N ASP A 72 -12.08 14.75 19.43
CA ASP A 72 -11.78 16.15 19.80
C ASP A 72 -10.38 16.61 19.33
N LYS A 73 -9.45 15.67 19.12
CA LYS A 73 -8.11 15.94 18.59
C LYS A 73 -7.97 15.67 17.09
N LEU A 74 -9.02 15.15 16.44
CA LEU A 74 -8.96 14.81 15.02
C LEU A 74 -8.92 16.11 14.21
N PRO A 75 -7.89 16.32 13.38
CA PRO A 75 -7.82 17.48 12.52
C PRO A 75 -8.95 17.50 11.48
N PRO A 76 -9.29 18.66 10.93
CA PRO A 76 -10.22 18.77 9.80
C PRO A 76 -9.71 18.01 8.57
N TYR A 77 -10.64 17.54 7.74
CA TYR A 77 -10.33 16.79 6.51
C TYR A 77 -9.41 17.57 5.57
N GLU A 78 -9.59 18.88 5.47
CA GLU A 78 -8.84 19.81 4.64
C GLU A 78 -7.35 19.74 4.94
N LYS A 79 -6.99 19.61 6.22
CA LYS A 79 -5.59 19.48 6.65
C LYS A 79 -4.95 18.21 6.11
N PHE A 80 -5.68 17.10 6.04
CA PHE A 80 -5.18 15.86 5.43
C PHE A 80 -5.00 16.02 3.92
N GLN A 81 -5.96 16.70 3.26
CA GLN A 81 -5.87 16.95 1.84
C GLN A 81 -4.68 17.86 1.50
N GLU A 82 -4.43 18.92 2.26
CA GLU A 82 -3.27 19.81 2.07
C GLU A 82 -1.93 19.08 2.23
N ILE A 83 -1.76 18.32 3.32
CA ILE A 83 -0.51 17.60 3.61
C ILE A 83 -0.19 16.59 2.49
N LEU A 84 -1.20 15.90 1.97
CA LEU A 84 -1.04 14.86 0.95
C LEU A 84 -0.92 15.45 -0.47
N ALA A 85 -1.74 16.45 -0.81
CA ALA A 85 -1.74 17.07 -2.14
C ALA A 85 -0.47 17.87 -2.44
N GLU A 86 0.09 18.56 -1.44
CA GLU A 86 1.26 19.42 -1.66
C GLU A 86 2.60 18.65 -1.65
N GLY A 87 2.60 17.35 -1.34
CA GLY A 87 3.84 16.58 -1.17
C GLY A 87 4.77 17.14 -0.08
N LYS A 88 4.27 18.03 0.78
CA LYS A 88 5.03 18.74 1.83
C LYS A 88 5.38 17.85 3.03
N ILE A 89 5.09 16.55 2.97
CA ILE A 89 5.50 15.53 3.96
C ILE A 89 7.02 15.59 4.25
N ILE A 90 7.83 16.17 3.36
CA ILE A 90 9.28 16.27 3.53
C ILE A 90 9.74 17.53 4.32
N ARG A 91 8.95 18.60 4.43
CA ARG A 91 9.46 19.87 5.01
C ARG A 91 9.29 20.02 6.52
N ASN A 92 8.39 19.28 7.18
CA ASN A 92 8.20 19.48 8.62
C ASN A 92 7.82 18.18 9.36
N ARG A 93 8.84 17.35 9.65
CA ARG A 93 8.70 16.10 10.43
C ARG A 93 7.95 16.26 11.77
N LYS A 94 7.95 17.46 12.36
CA LYS A 94 7.25 17.74 13.63
C LYS A 94 5.72 17.79 13.49
N SER A 95 5.19 18.15 12.32
CA SER A 95 3.74 18.36 12.13
C SER A 95 2.95 17.07 11.91
N PHE A 96 3.58 15.98 11.47
CA PHE A 96 2.89 14.71 11.27
C PHE A 96 2.79 13.92 12.57
N ALA A 97 3.84 13.95 13.38
CA ALA A 97 3.88 13.31 14.70
C ALA A 97 2.89 13.94 15.71
N SER A 98 2.53 15.21 15.53
CA SER A 98 1.54 15.89 16.39
C SER A 98 0.09 15.59 16.05
N LEU A 99 -0.21 14.92 14.92
CA LEU A 99 -1.58 14.51 14.56
C LEU A 99 -2.02 13.23 15.29
N PHE A 100 -1.07 12.48 15.85
CA PHE A 100 -1.31 11.19 16.51
C PHE A 100 -0.99 11.22 18.03
N ARG A 101 -1.02 12.40 18.66
CA ARG A 101 -0.82 12.61 20.11
C ARG A 101 -2.08 13.13 20.80
#